data_AF-A0A2V9KSD0-F1
#
_entry.id   AF-A0A2V9KSD0-F1
#
_cell.length_a   1.000
_cell.length_b   1.000
_cell.length_c   1.000
_cell.angle_alpha   90.00
_cell.angle_beta   90.00
_cell.angle_gamma   90.00
#
_symmetry.space_group_name_H-M   'P 1'
#
loop_
_entity.id
_entity.type
_entity.pdbx_description
1 polymer ?
#
loop_
_entity_poly.entity_id
_entity_poly.type
_entity_poly.pdbx_seq_one_letter_code
_entity_poly.pdbx_strand_id
1 'polypeptide(L)'
;MEISVEGVRTSIADWKAAQSASPEELPTLSPPQQETARRLHVSEEDYARSALAGRRSRQKLLQKTERFARWLQGLLRGKAAGTEIKTVVLNTWDGKFEITLHRDRSPVFFRVDEDLVDSLFEGGLRDAEQRLSHVLDLVLSTGVTA
;
A
#
# COMPACT_ATOMS: atom_id res chain seq x y z
N MET A 1 1.31 -15.27 -3.15
CA MET A 1 1.08 -14.02 -2.40
C MET A 1 0.80 -12.91 -3.40
N GLU A 2 -0.36 -12.28 -3.28
CA GLU A 2 -0.79 -11.12 -4.03
C GLU A 2 -0.57 -9.86 -3.19
N ILE A 3 -0.09 -8.79 -3.83
CA ILE A 3 0.18 -7.50 -3.18
C ILE A 3 -0.45 -6.42 -4.04
N SER A 4 -1.29 -5.58 -3.44
CA SER A 4 -2.00 -4.53 -4.18
C SER A 4 -2.25 -3.28 -3.34
N VAL A 5 -2.65 -2.20 -4.02
CA VAL A 5 -3.08 -0.94 -3.42
C VAL A 5 -4.43 -0.57 -4.04
N GLU A 6 -5.42 -0.45 -3.18
CA GLU A 6 -6.79 -0.05 -3.53
C GLU A 6 -7.02 1.42 -3.17
N GLY A 7 -7.62 2.14 -4.10
CA GLY A 7 -7.83 3.58 -4.01
C GLY A 7 -6.73 4.42 -4.64
N VAL A 8 -6.89 5.74 -4.49
CA VAL A 8 -6.03 6.76 -5.09
C VAL A 8 -5.71 7.80 -4.02
N ARG A 9 -4.42 7.99 -3.76
CA ARG A 9 -3.92 9.05 -2.88
C ARG A 9 -2.67 9.65 -3.51
N THR A 10 -2.63 10.98 -3.60
CA THR A 10 -1.47 11.72 -4.10
C THR A 10 -0.88 12.54 -2.97
N SER A 11 0.42 12.38 -2.71
CA SER A 11 1.09 13.19 -1.69
C SER A 11 1.41 14.60 -2.22
N ILE A 12 1.44 15.59 -1.32
CA ILE A 12 1.85 16.96 -1.69
C ILE A 12 3.28 16.96 -2.26
N ALA A 13 4.17 16.13 -1.70
CA ALA A 13 5.55 16.00 -2.17
C ALA A 13 5.62 15.47 -3.61
N ASP A 14 4.83 14.43 -3.93
CA ASP A 14 4.76 13.87 -5.29
C ASP A 14 4.14 14.85 -6.28
N TRP A 15 3.13 15.60 -5.84
CA TRP A 15 2.54 16.67 -6.64
C TRP A 15 3.57 17.77 -6.96
N LYS A 16 4.27 18.30 -5.96
CA LYS A 16 5.33 19.30 -6.16
C LYS A 16 6.46 18.80 -7.07
N ALA A 17 6.88 17.55 -6.89
CA ALA A 17 7.90 16.93 -7.71
C ALA A 17 7.45 16.73 -9.17
N ALA A 18 6.16 16.46 -9.41
CA ALA A 18 5.61 16.35 -10.76
C ALA A 18 5.44 17.73 -11.43
N GLN A 19 5.09 18.77 -10.66
CA GLN A 19 5.02 20.14 -11.16
C GLN A 19 6.39 20.67 -11.63
N SER A 20 7.47 20.18 -11.01
CA SER A 20 8.83 20.58 -11.36
C SER A 20 9.49 19.65 -12.40
N ALA A 21 8.80 18.61 -12.87
CA ALA A 21 9.36 17.65 -13.82
C ALA A 21 9.55 18.27 -15.22
N SER A 22 10.57 17.81 -15.94
CA SER A 22 10.77 18.22 -17.34
C SER A 22 9.68 17.61 -18.25
N PRO A 23 9.36 18.24 -19.41
CA PRO A 23 8.36 17.71 -20.34
C PRO A 23 8.64 16.27 -20.81
N GLU A 24 9.92 15.89 -20.90
CA GLU A 24 10.37 14.55 -21.32
C GLU A 24 10.06 13.46 -20.27
N GLU A 25 9.93 13.84 -19.01
CA GLU A 25 9.53 12.93 -17.92
C GLU A 25 8.00 12.79 -17.82
N LEU A 26 7.24 13.62 -18.53
CA LEU A 26 5.79 13.59 -18.47
C LEU A 26 5.25 12.37 -19.21
N PRO A 27 4.23 11.71 -18.65
CA PRO A 27 3.63 10.57 -19.32
C PRO A 27 2.85 11.04 -20.55
N THR A 28 2.99 10.32 -21.67
CA THR A 28 2.07 10.46 -22.78
C THR A 28 0.66 10.11 -22.33
N LEU A 29 -0.29 11.00 -22.58
CA LEU A 29 -1.69 10.77 -22.25
C LEU A 29 -2.34 9.83 -23.26
N SER A 30 -3.18 8.92 -22.78
CA SER A 30 -4.04 8.13 -23.65
C SER A 30 -5.17 9.00 -24.23
N PRO A 31 -5.79 8.61 -25.36
CA PRO A 31 -6.90 9.38 -25.92
C PRO A 31 -8.05 9.66 -24.92
N PRO A 32 -8.46 8.69 -24.06
CA PRO A 32 -9.44 8.99 -22.99
C PRO A 32 -8.95 10.03 -21.97
N GLN A 33 -7.64 10.07 -21.67
CA GLN A 33 -7.06 11.04 -20.74
C GLN A 33 -7.00 12.45 -21.35
N GLN A 34 -6.66 12.55 -22.64
CA GLN A 34 -6.70 13.82 -23.39
C GLN A 34 -8.12 14.39 -23.42
N GLU A 35 -9.12 13.54 -23.67
CA GLU A 35 -10.53 13.96 -23.66
C GLU A 35 -10.95 14.44 -22.27
N THR A 36 -10.51 13.75 -21.21
CA THR A 36 -10.76 14.18 -19.83
C THR A 36 -10.11 15.53 -19.53
N ALA A 37 -8.86 15.75 -19.97
CA ALA A 37 -8.16 17.03 -19.79
C ALA A 37 -8.95 18.18 -20.45
N ARG A 38 -9.45 17.97 -21.67
CA ARG A 38 -10.28 18.94 -22.39
C ARG A 38 -11.58 19.24 -21.66
N ARG A 39 -12.29 18.21 -21.18
CA ARG A 39 -13.54 18.36 -20.41
C ARG A 39 -13.35 19.10 -19.09
N LEU A 40 -12.17 18.98 -18.48
CA LEU A 40 -11.81 19.68 -17.24
C LEU A 40 -11.19 21.06 -17.50
N HIS A 41 -11.07 21.49 -18.76
CA HIS A 41 -10.41 22.74 -19.16
C HIS A 41 -8.98 22.89 -18.63
N VAL A 42 -8.24 21.79 -18.53
CA VAL A 42 -6.81 21.77 -18.17
C VAL A 42 -5.97 21.43 -19.38
N SER A 43 -4.74 21.98 -19.43
CA SER A 43 -3.82 21.63 -20.50
C SER A 43 -3.44 20.14 -20.43
N GLU A 44 -3.12 19.53 -21.58
CA GLU A 44 -2.63 18.15 -21.59
C GLU A 44 -1.35 18.00 -20.77
N GLU A 45 -0.51 19.04 -20.72
CA GLU A 45 0.70 19.06 -19.89
C GLU A 45 0.37 19.04 -18.39
N ASP A 46 -0.53 19.92 -17.92
CA ASP A 46 -0.94 19.97 -16.51
C ASP A 46 -1.63 18.67 -16.07
N TYR A 47 -2.41 18.08 -16.97
CA TYR A 47 -3.02 16.77 -16.75
C TYR A 47 -1.96 15.67 -16.68
N ALA A 48 -0.95 15.70 -17.55
CA ALA A 48 0.18 14.76 -17.52
C ALA A 48 1.01 14.88 -16.23
N ARG A 49 1.24 16.11 -15.73
CA ARG A 49 1.88 16.35 -14.42
C ARG A 49 1.06 15.73 -13.28
N SER A 50 -0.25 15.92 -13.30
CA SER A 50 -1.16 15.31 -12.31
C SER A 50 -1.14 13.79 -12.38
N ALA A 51 -1.14 13.22 -13.58
CA ALA A 51 -1.01 11.78 -13.80
C ALA A 51 0.34 11.24 -13.30
N LEU A 52 1.43 11.97 -13.52
CA LEU A 52 2.77 11.63 -13.02
C LEU A 52 2.79 11.60 -11.48
N ALA A 53 2.22 12.60 -10.82
CA ALA A 53 2.11 12.65 -9.37
C ALA A 53 1.35 11.44 -8.80
N GLY A 54 0.22 11.08 -9.43
CA GLY A 54 -0.56 9.90 -9.07
C GLY A 54 0.22 8.59 -9.25
N ARG A 55 0.96 8.45 -10.37
CA ARG A 55 1.83 7.28 -10.61
C ARG A 55 2.92 7.14 -9.56
N ARG A 56 3.64 8.24 -9.26
CA ARG A 56 4.70 8.27 -8.24
C ARG A 56 4.16 7.90 -6.86
N SER A 57 3.02 8.48 -6.48
CA SER A 57 2.37 8.18 -5.20
C SER A 57 1.96 6.71 -5.12
N ARG A 58 1.29 6.17 -6.15
CA ARG A 58 0.90 4.76 -6.21
C ARG A 58 2.09 3.81 -6.13
N GLN A 59 3.20 4.14 -6.80
CA GLN A 59 4.41 3.34 -6.75
C GLN A 59 5.02 3.30 -5.35
N LYS A 60 5.07 4.44 -4.65
CA LYS A 60 5.54 4.49 -3.25
C LYS A 60 4.67 3.67 -2.32
N LEU A 61 3.35 3.76 -2.47
CA LEU A 61 2.40 2.95 -1.70
C LEU A 61 2.60 1.46 -1.96
N LEU A 62 2.77 1.06 -3.22
CA LEU A 62 3.04 -0.34 -3.55
C LEU A 62 4.35 -0.83 -2.94
N GLN A 63 5.43 -0.04 -3.02
CA GLN A 63 6.71 -0.35 -2.38
C GLN A 63 6.59 -0.50 -0.86
N LYS A 64 5.79 0.35 -0.21
CA LYS A 64 5.47 0.23 1.22
C LYS A 64 4.72 -1.07 1.50
N THR A 65 3.68 -1.40 0.74
CA THR A 65 2.93 -2.66 0.88
C THR A 65 3.82 -3.88 0.68
N GLU A 66 4.71 -3.87 -0.31
CA GLU A 66 5.69 -4.94 -0.52
C GLU A 66 6.67 -5.09 0.65
N ARG A 67 7.17 -3.95 1.16
CA ARG A 67 8.06 -3.94 2.33
C ARG A 67 7.35 -4.53 3.56
N PHE A 68 6.09 -4.17 3.77
CA PHE A 68 5.26 -4.73 4.84
C PHE A 68 5.00 -6.22 4.68
N ALA A 69 4.62 -6.67 3.48
CA ALA A 69 4.41 -8.08 3.19
C ALA A 69 5.68 -8.92 3.46
N ARG A 70 6.85 -8.44 3.04
CA ARG A 70 8.14 -9.11 3.32
C ARG A 70 8.47 -9.17 4.81
N TRP A 71 8.27 -8.07 5.53
CA TRP A 71 8.48 -8.02 6.98
C TRP A 71 7.56 -9.01 7.71
N LEU A 72 6.27 -8.99 7.36
CA LEU A 72 5.26 -9.90 7.92
C LEU A 72 5.61 -11.37 7.64
N GLN A 73 6.06 -11.67 6.42
CA GLN A 73 6.49 -13.02 6.06
C GLN A 73 7.68 -13.48 6.91
N GLY A 74 8.65 -12.59 7.17
CA GLY A 74 9.78 -12.86 8.06
C GLY A 74 9.32 -13.18 9.48
N LEU A 75 8.38 -12.40 10.01
CA LEU A 75 7.82 -12.60 11.34
C LEU A 75 7.05 -13.93 11.47
N LEU A 76 6.24 -14.28 10.46
CA LEU A 76 5.49 -15.54 10.42
C LEU A 76 6.40 -16.77 10.36
N ARG A 77 7.52 -16.71 9.63
CA ARG A 77 8.49 -17.81 9.58
C ARG A 77 9.04 -18.16 10.96
N GLY A 78 9.17 -17.19 11.87
CA GLY A 78 9.64 -17.40 13.23
C GLY A 78 8.56 -17.88 14.22
N LYS A 79 7.27 -17.64 13.92
CA LYS A 79 6.16 -17.87 14.87
C LYS A 79 5.24 -19.03 14.50
N ALA A 80 4.97 -19.25 13.21
CA ALA A 80 3.94 -20.17 12.75
C ALA A 80 4.35 -20.87 11.46
N ALA A 81 5.17 -21.91 11.59
CA ALA A 81 5.55 -22.78 10.48
C ALA A 81 4.30 -23.33 9.77
N GLY A 82 4.27 -23.25 8.45
CA GLY A 82 3.12 -23.68 7.63
C GLY A 82 2.05 -22.60 7.39
N THR A 83 2.20 -21.40 7.96
CA THR A 83 1.32 -20.26 7.62
C THR A 83 1.84 -19.53 6.38
N GLU A 84 0.97 -19.28 5.41
CA GLU A 84 1.30 -18.58 4.16
C GLU A 84 0.46 -17.31 3.99
N ILE A 85 1.11 -16.20 3.66
CA ILE A 85 0.40 -14.97 3.28
C ILE A 85 -0.16 -15.13 1.86
N LYS A 86 -1.48 -15.01 1.72
CA LYS A 86 -2.17 -15.04 0.43
C LYS A 86 -2.31 -13.67 -0.18
N THR A 87 -2.81 -12.70 0.57
CA THR A 87 -2.99 -11.32 0.09
C THR A 87 -2.51 -10.30 1.11
N VAL A 88 -1.95 -9.19 0.62
CA VAL A 88 -1.70 -7.98 1.38
C VAL A 88 -2.16 -6.79 0.54
N VAL A 89 -3.23 -6.15 0.98
CA VAL A 89 -3.85 -5.04 0.26
C VAL A 89 -3.78 -3.80 1.13
N LEU A 90 -3.26 -2.70 0.59
CA LEU A 90 -3.43 -1.39 1.24
C LEU A 90 -4.68 -0.72 0.70
N ASN A 91 -5.71 -0.56 1.52
CA ASN A 91 -6.87 0.26 1.23
C ASN A 91 -6.58 1.70 1.69
N THR A 92 -6.39 2.60 0.72
CA THR A 92 -6.01 4.00 1.01
C THR A 92 -7.18 4.85 1.51
N TRP A 93 -8.42 4.39 1.34
CA TRP A 93 -9.61 5.10 1.82
C TRP A 93 -9.77 4.94 3.32
N ASP A 94 -9.60 3.71 3.80
CA ASP A 94 -9.72 3.38 5.22
C ASP A 94 -8.40 3.51 5.99
N GLY A 95 -7.28 3.69 5.28
CA GLY A 95 -5.95 3.78 5.88
C GLY A 95 -5.54 2.47 6.54
N LYS A 96 -5.84 1.32 5.92
CA LYS A 96 -5.62 0.00 6.50
C LYS A 96 -4.99 -0.97 5.53
N PHE A 97 -4.10 -1.81 6.06
CA PHE A 97 -3.67 -3.04 5.42
C PHE A 97 -4.67 -4.14 5.73
N GLU A 98 -5.16 -4.81 4.69
CA GLU A 98 -5.97 -6.01 4.78
C GLU A 98 -5.11 -7.22 4.41
N ILE A 99 -5.07 -8.21 5.30
CA ILE A 99 -4.19 -9.36 5.15
C ILE A 99 -5.01 -10.63 5.21
N THR A 100 -4.78 -11.50 4.23
CA THR A 100 -5.29 -12.87 4.25
C THR A 100 -4.12 -13.84 4.40
N LEU A 101 -4.20 -14.70 5.42
CA LEU A 101 -3.27 -15.81 5.65
C LEU A 101 -4.00 -17.12 5.43
N HIS A 102 -3.28 -18.16 5.03
CA HIS A 102 -3.75 -19.54 5.11
C HIS A 102 -2.96 -20.27 6.19
N ARG A 103 -3.69 -20.91 7.11
CA ARG A 103 -3.14 -21.83 8.10
C ARG A 103 -3.98 -23.10 8.10
N ASP A 104 -3.33 -24.25 7.96
CA ASP A 104 -3.99 -25.57 8.05
C ASP A 104 -5.25 -25.70 7.16
N ARG A 105 -5.23 -25.05 5.99
CA ARG A 105 -6.32 -24.92 4.99
C ARG A 105 -7.47 -23.96 5.34
N SER A 106 -7.45 -23.31 6.49
CA SER A 106 -8.39 -22.24 6.82
C SER A 106 -7.82 -20.87 6.49
N PRO A 107 -8.59 -20.00 5.81
CA PRO A 107 -8.22 -18.61 5.65
C PRO A 107 -8.41 -17.86 6.97
N VAL A 108 -7.47 -16.98 7.29
CA VAL A 108 -7.51 -16.09 8.44
C VAL A 108 -7.34 -14.66 7.93
N PHE A 109 -8.24 -13.78 8.35
CA PHE A 109 -8.31 -12.41 7.90
C PHE A 109 -8.07 -11.46 9.06
N PHE A 110 -7.24 -10.45 8.84
CA PHE A 110 -7.08 -9.38 9.82
C PHE A 110 -6.68 -8.08 9.14
N ARG A 111 -6.86 -6.98 9.87
CA ARG A 111 -6.55 -5.64 9.42
C ARG A 111 -5.54 -4.99 10.36
N VAL A 112 -4.68 -4.15 9.78
CA VAL A 112 -3.67 -3.38 10.50
C VAL A 112 -3.74 -1.94 10.02
N ASP A 113 -3.75 -0.99 10.96
CA ASP A 113 -3.76 0.43 10.61
C ASP A 113 -2.45 0.83 9.90
N GLU A 114 -2.60 1.64 8.85
CA GLU A 114 -1.47 2.11 8.05
C GLU A 114 -0.45 2.89 8.90
N ASP A 115 -0.93 3.69 9.86
CA ASP A 115 -0.09 4.47 10.78
C ASP A 115 0.81 3.59 11.66
N LEU A 116 0.35 2.39 12.03
CA LEU A 116 1.17 1.44 12.79
C LEU A 116 2.31 0.88 11.93
N VAL A 117 2.04 0.65 10.64
CA VAL A 117 3.05 0.23 9.66
C VAL A 117 4.03 1.37 9.33
N ASP A 118 3.56 2.61 9.27
CA ASP A 118 4.44 3.77 9.14
C ASP A 118 5.35 3.92 10.35
N SER A 119 4.79 3.80 11.56
CA SER A 119 5.56 3.83 12.80
C SER A 119 6.65 2.76 12.85
N LEU A 120 6.38 1.57 12.31
CA LEU A 120 7.36 0.50 12.17
C LEU A 120 8.52 0.90 11.25
N PHE A 121 8.24 1.54 10.12
CA PHE A 121 9.25 1.82 9.10
C PHE A 121 9.99 3.15 9.24
N GLU A 122 9.34 4.15 9.82
CA GLU A 122 9.87 5.50 9.98
C GLU A 122 10.48 5.70 11.38
N GLY A 123 9.88 5.11 12.41
CA GLY A 123 10.23 5.37 13.81
C GLY A 123 11.23 4.38 14.42
N GLY A 124 11.46 3.21 13.82
CA GLY A 124 12.28 2.15 14.42
C GLY A 124 11.82 1.72 15.82
N LEU A 125 10.56 2.03 16.17
CA LEU A 125 10.03 1.85 17.50
C LEU A 125 9.79 0.36 17.73
N ARG A 126 10.56 -0.21 18.68
CA ARG A 126 10.32 -1.56 19.23
C ARG A 126 8.84 -1.75 19.61
N ASP A 127 8.18 -0.67 20.03
CA ASP A 127 6.75 -0.66 20.37
C ASP A 127 5.85 -1.01 19.18
N ALA A 128 6.14 -0.52 17.97
CA ALA A 128 5.33 -0.82 16.78
C ALA A 128 5.48 -2.29 16.38
N GLU A 129 6.71 -2.81 16.40
CA GLU A 129 7.00 -4.23 16.18
C GLU A 129 6.31 -5.12 17.23
N GLN A 130 6.37 -4.75 18.51
CA GLN A 130 5.68 -5.49 19.58
C GLN A 130 4.17 -5.49 19.42
N ARG A 131 3.57 -4.34 19.08
CA ARG A 131 2.12 -4.25 18.82
C ARG A 131 1.70 -5.12 17.64
N LEU A 132 2.44 -5.08 16.54
CA LEU A 132 2.18 -5.92 15.37
C LEU A 132 2.36 -7.41 15.68
N SER A 133 3.40 -7.77 16.45
CA SER A 133 3.57 -9.13 16.94
C SER A 133 2.39 -9.57 17.80
N HIS A 134 1.90 -8.72 18.70
CA HIS A 134 0.77 -9.03 19.56
C HIS A 134 -0.52 -9.24 18.76
N VAL A 135 -0.79 -8.40 17.76
CA VAL A 135 -1.92 -8.59 16.83
C VAL A 135 -1.82 -9.96 16.15
N LEU A 136 -0.63 -10.34 15.67
CA LEU A 136 -0.44 -11.66 15.05
C LEU A 136 -0.64 -12.80 16.04
N ASP A 137 -0.13 -12.67 17.27
CA ASP A 137 -0.29 -13.71 18.30
C ASP A 137 -1.78 -13.90 18.65
N LEU A 138 -2.56 -12.81 18.69
CA LEU A 138 -4.02 -12.88 18.85
C LEU A 138 -4.69 -13.56 17.66
N VAL A 139 -4.38 -13.14 16.44
CA VAL A 139 -4.97 -13.69 15.21
C VAL A 139 -4.65 -15.19 15.06
N LEU A 140 -3.41 -15.58 15.37
CA LEU A 140 -2.96 -16.97 15.31
C LEU A 140 -3.52 -17.82 16.45
N SER A 141 -3.78 -17.27 17.63
CA SER A 141 -4.35 -18.02 18.76
C SER A 141 -5.87 -18.19 18.68
N THR A 142 -6.57 -17.19 18.15
CA THR A 142 -8.03 -17.15 18.20
C THR A 142 -8.71 -17.77 16.98
N GLY A 143 -7.98 -18.10 15.91
CA GLY A 143 -8.58 -18.67 14.71
C GLY A 143 -9.77 -17.84 14.23
N VAL A 144 -9.71 -16.51 14.37
CA VAL A 144 -10.82 -15.60 14.06
C VAL A 144 -11.07 -15.68 12.56
N THR A 145 -11.99 -16.56 12.22
CA THR A 145 -12.82 -16.51 11.03
C THR A 145 -13.74 -15.32 11.21
N ALA A 146 -13.44 -14.22 10.52
CA ALA A 146 -14.43 -13.20 10.23
C ALA A 146 -15.48 -13.76 9.27
#